data_AF-A0A3D8J6A9-F1
#
_entry.id   AF-A0A3D8J6A9-F1
#
_cell.length_a   1.000
_cell.length_b   1.000
_cell.length_c   1.000
_cell.angle_alpha   90.00
_cell.angle_beta   90.00
_cell.angle_gamma   90.00
#
_symmetry.space_group_name_H-M   'P 1'
#
loop_
_entity.id
_entity.type
_entity.pdbx_description
1 polymer ?
#
loop_
_entity_poly.entity_id
_entity_poly.type
_entity_poly.pdbx_seq_one_letter_code
_entity_poly.pdbx_strand_id
1 'polypeptide(L)'
;MKKKILIFLLLVCQMHTNPFDKINPNELNVSEITAEDIQNFFNSNNLPIPQKDIIEALLYEIGDDKKGIAQDLTRSLNAFYRAFQSDFNPIASMKLGLYAWSVFKDKKDEKNYREISTFFKSINKTPDYFFLNGFEKNIQKDNSKIVLDNGFLGGVFLVMTSKFDKAIEIFQNRNLVDEPRVQLWTAFAFLGLNNKDFANLFLDKACKNPLANQNIKNFCADKFKRY
;
A
#
# COMPACT_ATOMS: atom_id res chain seq x y z
N MET A 1 26.89 14.73 -5.18
CA MET A 1 25.70 14.90 -4.31
C MET A 1 24.38 14.60 -5.02
N LYS A 2 23.92 15.39 -6.01
CA LYS A 2 22.57 15.23 -6.63
C LYS A 2 22.24 13.81 -7.15
N LYS A 3 23.19 13.12 -7.80
CA LYS A 3 23.01 11.74 -8.28
C LYS A 3 22.85 10.72 -7.13
N LYS A 4 23.60 10.88 -6.03
CA LYS A 4 23.61 9.91 -4.90
C LYS A 4 22.29 9.91 -4.12
N ILE A 5 21.68 11.08 -3.93
CA ILE A 5 20.40 11.22 -3.22
C ILE A 5 19.23 10.70 -4.08
N LEU A 6 19.22 10.99 -5.39
CA LEU A 6 18.23 10.43 -6.30
C LEU A 6 18.26 8.89 -6.31
N ILE A 7 19.45 8.31 -6.19
CA ILE A 7 19.64 6.86 -6.13
C ILE A 7 19.22 6.25 -4.79
N PHE A 8 19.48 6.91 -3.66
CA PHE A 8 18.94 6.49 -2.36
C PHE A 8 17.41 6.56 -2.34
N LEU A 9 16.83 7.60 -2.92
CA LEU A 9 15.40 7.74 -3.10
C LEU A 9 14.81 6.68 -4.04
N LEU A 10 15.53 6.33 -5.12
CA LEU A 10 15.18 5.22 -6.00
C LEU A 10 15.26 3.87 -5.27
N LEU A 11 16.23 3.65 -4.38
CA LEU A 11 16.35 2.43 -3.57
C LEU A 11 15.24 2.31 -2.53
N VAL A 12 14.87 3.41 -1.87
CA VAL A 12 13.73 3.45 -0.94
C VAL A 12 12.40 3.24 -1.69
N CYS A 13 12.26 3.78 -2.91
CA CYS A 13 11.12 3.50 -3.79
C CYS A 13 11.11 2.06 -4.36
N GLN A 14 12.28 1.48 -4.66
CA GLN A 14 12.44 0.11 -5.15
C GLN A 14 12.04 -0.95 -4.13
N MET A 15 12.12 -0.64 -2.82
CA MET A 15 11.72 -1.59 -1.78
C MET A 15 10.20 -1.87 -1.76
N HIS A 16 9.36 -1.05 -2.41
CA HIS A 16 7.90 -1.25 -2.40
C HIS A 16 7.20 -1.23 -3.76
N THR A 17 7.89 -1.00 -4.87
CA THR A 17 7.35 -1.20 -6.22
C THR A 17 8.46 -1.57 -7.18
N ASN A 18 8.40 -2.76 -7.79
CA ASN A 18 9.25 -3.05 -8.94
C ASN A 18 8.59 -2.44 -10.19
N PRO A 19 9.16 -1.35 -10.74
CA PRO A 19 9.51 -1.37 -12.16
C PRO A 19 10.77 -0.54 -12.45
N PHE A 20 11.95 -0.90 -11.95
CA PHE A 20 13.23 -0.36 -12.47
C PHE A 20 14.36 -1.39 -12.35
N ASP A 21 14.19 -2.54 -13.00
CA ASP A 21 15.28 -3.49 -13.27
C ASP A 21 16.23 -2.87 -14.32
N LYS A 22 17.23 -2.10 -13.88
CA LYS A 22 18.47 -1.79 -14.64
C LYS A 22 19.49 -0.90 -13.90
N ILE A 23 19.54 -0.92 -12.57
CA ILE A 23 20.61 -0.21 -11.85
C ILE A 23 21.47 -1.25 -11.13
N ASN A 24 22.75 -1.35 -11.53
CA ASN A 24 23.74 -2.22 -10.92
C ASN A 24 24.03 -1.75 -9.47
N PRO A 25 23.67 -2.52 -8.43
CA PRO A 25 23.84 -2.10 -7.04
C PRO A 25 25.31 -1.97 -6.62
N ASN A 26 26.25 -2.58 -7.37
CA ASN A 26 27.68 -2.55 -7.06
C ASN A 26 28.41 -1.28 -7.55
N GLU A 27 27.75 -0.41 -8.32
CA GLU A 27 28.32 0.88 -8.76
C GLU A 27 27.93 2.07 -7.86
N LEU A 28 27.19 1.81 -6.77
CA LEU A 28 26.58 2.85 -5.95
C LEU A 28 27.10 2.82 -4.52
N ASN A 29 28.05 3.71 -4.26
CA ASN A 29 28.55 3.97 -2.92
C ASN A 29 27.53 4.84 -2.16
N VAL A 30 26.54 4.20 -1.52
CA VAL A 30 25.40 4.80 -0.77
C VAL A 30 25.79 5.22 0.67
N SER A 31 27.08 5.26 0.98
CA SER A 31 27.63 5.41 2.33
C SER A 31 27.70 6.84 2.91
N GLU A 32 27.13 7.86 2.25
CA GLU A 32 27.42 9.28 2.57
C GLU A 32 26.19 10.20 2.43
N ILE A 33 25.06 9.90 3.09
CA ILE A 33 23.93 10.83 3.15
C ILE A 33 23.72 11.18 4.62
N THR A 34 23.69 12.46 4.98
CA THR A 34 23.46 12.92 6.36
C THR A 34 22.10 13.60 6.50
N ALA A 35 21.65 13.85 7.74
CA ALA A 35 20.45 14.67 8.00
C ALA A 35 20.55 16.08 7.36
N GLU A 36 21.76 16.65 7.32
CA GLU A 36 22.03 17.93 6.68
C GLU A 36 21.92 17.84 5.15
N ASP A 37 22.38 16.74 4.53
CA ASP A 37 22.19 16.50 3.09
C ASP A 37 20.73 16.40 2.69
N ILE A 38 19.90 15.80 3.56
CA ILE A 38 18.45 15.70 3.38
C ILE A 38 17.81 17.09 3.50
N GLN A 39 18.18 17.87 4.51
CA GLN A 39 17.67 19.23 4.68
C GLN A 39 18.06 20.13 3.51
N ASN A 40 19.32 20.04 3.08
CA ASN A 40 19.83 20.73 1.90
C ASN A 40 19.14 20.25 0.62
N PHE A 41 18.80 18.97 0.50
CA PHE A 41 18.01 18.45 -0.61
C PHE A 41 16.60 19.06 -0.64
N PHE A 42 15.91 19.13 0.49
CA PHE A 42 14.59 19.76 0.55
C PHE A 42 14.63 21.27 0.25
N ASN A 43 15.71 21.94 0.67
CA ASN A 43 15.91 23.37 0.45
C ASN A 43 16.36 23.70 -0.99
N SER A 44 17.13 22.81 -1.64
CA SER A 44 17.73 23.06 -2.96
C SER A 44 16.94 22.49 -4.14
N ASN A 45 15.94 21.63 -3.90
CA ASN A 45 15.11 21.07 -4.96
C ASN A 45 13.68 21.60 -4.88
N ASN A 46 13.19 22.14 -6.00
CA ASN A 46 11.78 22.46 -6.24
C ASN A 46 10.98 21.19 -6.56
N LEU A 47 11.08 20.17 -5.70
CA LEU A 47 10.18 19.02 -5.80
C LEU A 47 8.75 19.45 -5.43
N PRO A 48 7.73 18.90 -6.10
CA PRO A 48 6.35 19.04 -5.66
C PRO A 48 6.20 18.63 -4.18
N ILE A 49 5.43 19.41 -3.42
CA ILE A 49 5.20 19.19 -1.98
C ILE A 49 4.86 17.73 -1.64
N PRO A 50 3.95 17.03 -2.37
CA PRO A 50 3.62 15.64 -2.07
C PRO A 50 4.82 14.69 -2.14
N GLN A 51 5.78 14.94 -3.06
CA GLN A 51 6.99 14.12 -3.15
C GLN A 51 7.93 14.38 -1.98
N LYS A 52 8.03 15.63 -1.51
CA LYS A 52 8.83 15.95 -0.32
C LYS A 52 8.29 15.25 0.93
N ASP A 53 6.97 15.28 1.10
CA ASP A 53 6.31 14.64 2.24
C ASP A 53 6.49 13.12 2.26
N ILE A 54 6.42 12.44 1.10
CA ILE A 54 6.68 10.98 1.02
C ILE A 54 8.12 10.65 1.43
N ILE A 55 9.09 11.44 0.97
CA ILE A 55 10.50 11.23 1.30
C ILE A 55 10.73 11.41 2.80
N GLU A 56 10.22 12.49 3.38
CA GLU A 56 10.29 12.72 4.81
C GLU A 56 9.65 11.56 5.59
N ALA A 57 8.47 11.12 5.17
CA ALA A 57 7.77 10.04 5.83
C ALA A 57 8.59 8.75 5.89
N LEU A 58 9.17 8.34 4.76
CA LEU A 58 9.97 7.11 4.67
C LEU A 58 11.28 7.20 5.45
N LEU A 59 11.92 8.36 5.47
CA LEU A 59 13.16 8.59 6.23
C LEU A 59 12.96 8.39 7.73
N TYR A 60 11.92 9.02 8.30
CA TYR A 60 11.66 8.95 9.74
C TYR A 60 10.90 7.68 10.15
N GLU A 61 10.26 6.96 9.22
CA GLU A 61 9.65 5.65 9.48
C GLU A 61 10.70 4.62 9.92
N ILE A 62 11.85 4.58 9.22
CA ILE A 62 12.91 3.61 9.45
C ILE A 62 13.96 4.14 10.43
N GLY A 63 14.34 5.41 10.29
CA GLY A 63 15.54 5.96 10.94
C GLY A 63 16.84 5.43 10.31
N ASP A 64 17.95 6.08 10.62
CA ASP A 64 19.31 5.66 10.29
C ASP A 64 20.29 6.29 11.29
N ASP A 65 20.56 5.59 12.39
CA ASP A 65 21.45 6.06 13.47
C ASP A 65 22.87 6.37 12.96
N LYS A 66 23.35 5.62 11.96
CA LYS A 66 24.67 5.85 11.35
C LYS A 66 24.75 7.19 10.62
N LYS A 67 23.59 7.75 10.24
CA LYS A 67 23.44 9.04 9.55
C LYS A 67 22.86 10.13 10.45
N GLY A 68 22.69 9.84 11.74
CA GLY A 68 22.11 10.78 12.72
C GLY A 68 20.61 11.02 12.53
N ILE A 69 19.88 10.08 11.90
CA ILE A 69 18.44 10.18 11.69
C ILE A 69 17.75 9.27 12.69
N ALA A 70 17.22 9.83 13.77
CA ALA A 70 16.43 9.05 14.71
C ALA A 70 15.11 8.58 14.06
N GLN A 71 14.69 7.34 14.37
CA GLN A 71 13.35 6.87 14.02
C GLN A 71 12.31 7.76 14.74
N ASP A 72 11.38 8.35 13.98
CA ASP A 72 10.30 9.19 14.50
C ASP A 72 9.01 8.87 13.74
N LEU A 73 8.25 7.92 14.29
CA LEU A 73 7.03 7.44 13.66
C LEU A 73 5.93 8.50 13.64
N THR A 74 5.84 9.36 14.67
CA THR A 74 4.84 10.43 14.71
C THR A 74 5.08 11.42 13.56
N ARG A 75 6.33 11.81 13.34
CA ARG A 75 6.70 12.65 12.21
C ARG A 75 6.42 11.97 10.87
N SER A 76 6.76 10.68 10.77
CA SER A 76 6.48 9.88 9.57
C SER A 76 5.00 9.82 9.21
N LEU A 77 4.13 9.50 10.18
CA LEU A 77 2.68 9.44 10.00
C LEU A 77 2.09 10.79 9.59
N ASN A 78 2.54 11.87 10.22
CA ASN A 78 2.14 13.23 9.85
C ASN A 78 2.54 13.57 8.41
N ALA A 79 3.76 13.23 7.99
CA ALA A 79 4.23 13.47 6.63
C ALA A 79 3.46 12.63 5.60
N PHE A 80 3.21 11.34 5.85
CA PHE A 80 2.32 10.54 5.00
C PHE A 80 0.92 11.18 4.90
N TYR A 81 0.37 11.66 6.02
CA TYR A 81 -0.95 12.28 6.00
C TYR A 81 -1.00 13.58 5.20
N ARG A 82 0.04 14.43 5.25
CA ARG A 82 0.12 15.63 4.38
C ARG A 82 0.20 15.26 2.90
N ALA A 83 0.99 14.24 2.54
CA ALA A 83 1.05 13.73 1.17
C ALA A 83 -0.31 13.18 0.70
N PHE A 84 -1.03 12.49 1.58
CA PHE A 84 -2.38 12.00 1.31
C PHE A 84 -3.38 13.14 1.12
N GLN A 85 -3.39 14.15 1.98
CA GLN A 85 -4.34 15.27 1.90
C GLN A 85 -4.10 16.16 0.67
N SER A 86 -2.85 16.24 0.19
CA SER A 86 -2.51 17.13 -0.92
C SER A 86 -2.98 16.62 -2.28
N ASP A 87 -2.82 15.33 -2.57
CA ASP A 87 -3.20 14.74 -3.88
C ASP A 87 -3.55 13.25 -3.80
N PHE A 88 -3.97 12.76 -2.63
CA PHE A 88 -4.28 11.35 -2.42
C PHE A 88 -3.15 10.42 -2.88
N ASN A 89 -1.90 10.80 -2.56
CA ASN A 89 -0.72 10.10 -3.05
C ASN A 89 -0.86 8.57 -2.79
N PRO A 90 -0.70 7.70 -3.82
CA PRO A 90 -0.93 6.26 -3.66
C PRO A 90 -0.04 5.58 -2.63
N ILE A 91 1.21 6.04 -2.46
CA ILE A 91 2.14 5.51 -1.46
C ILE A 91 1.66 5.86 -0.05
N ALA A 92 1.35 7.13 0.19
CA ALA A 92 0.81 7.57 1.47
C ALA A 92 -0.51 6.86 1.82
N SER A 93 -1.40 6.74 0.83
CA SER A 93 -2.69 6.04 0.97
C SER A 93 -2.49 4.60 1.44
N MET A 94 -1.58 3.87 0.79
CA MET A 94 -1.30 2.48 1.15
C MET A 94 -0.69 2.37 2.54
N LYS A 95 0.32 3.20 2.86
CA LYS A 95 1.00 3.20 4.16
C LYS A 95 0.02 3.54 5.31
N LEU A 96 -0.75 4.61 5.18
CA LEU A 96 -1.75 5.00 6.18
C LEU A 96 -2.85 3.94 6.32
N GLY A 97 -3.32 3.36 5.22
CA GLY A 97 -4.30 2.28 5.26
C GLY A 97 -3.80 1.05 6.00
N LEU A 98 -2.54 0.64 5.79
CA LEU A 98 -1.93 -0.49 6.49
C LEU A 98 -1.75 -0.21 7.98
N TYR A 99 -1.30 0.99 8.36
CA TYR A 99 -1.21 1.38 9.77
C TYR A 99 -2.59 1.46 10.44
N ALA A 100 -3.58 2.05 9.78
CA ALA A 100 -4.96 2.05 10.26
C ALA A 100 -5.48 0.62 10.45
N TRP A 101 -5.11 -0.30 9.55
CA TRP A 101 -5.55 -1.68 9.62
C TRP A 101 -4.91 -2.41 10.80
N SER A 102 -3.65 -2.16 11.11
CA SER A 102 -3.02 -2.79 12.27
C SER A 102 -3.68 -2.37 13.59
N VAL A 103 -4.10 -1.11 13.68
CA VAL A 103 -4.94 -0.61 14.79
C VAL A 103 -6.30 -1.28 14.80
N PHE A 104 -6.98 -1.37 13.65
CA PHE A 104 -8.29 -2.03 13.54
C PHE A 104 -8.27 -3.50 13.98
N LYS A 105 -7.20 -4.23 13.64
CA LYS A 105 -7.00 -5.63 14.06
C LYS A 105 -6.57 -5.78 15.52
N ASP A 106 -6.45 -4.68 16.25
CA ASP A 106 -6.02 -4.61 17.64
C ASP A 106 -4.71 -5.37 17.91
N LYS A 107 -3.74 -5.24 17.00
CA LYS A 107 -2.42 -5.86 17.14
C LYS A 107 -1.56 -5.11 18.16
N LYS A 108 -1.95 -5.19 19.43
CA LYS A 108 -1.32 -4.49 20.56
C LYS A 108 0.16 -4.83 20.75
N ASP A 109 0.60 -5.97 20.23
CA ASP A 109 1.99 -6.44 20.30
C ASP A 109 2.91 -5.78 19.25
N GLU A 110 2.37 -4.98 18.33
CA GLU A 110 3.19 -4.23 17.38
C GLU A 110 4.00 -3.15 18.09
N LYS A 111 5.31 -3.13 17.81
CA LYS A 111 6.20 -2.03 18.18
C LYS A 111 5.56 -0.74 17.67
N ASN A 112 5.35 0.22 18.58
CA ASN A 112 4.71 1.52 18.33
C ASN A 112 3.18 1.53 18.19
N TYR A 113 2.46 0.45 18.51
CA TYR A 113 0.98 0.42 18.46
C TYR A 113 0.33 1.62 19.18
N ARG A 114 0.86 2.05 20.33
CA ARG A 114 0.33 3.20 21.09
C ARG A 114 0.37 4.50 20.28
N GLU A 115 1.49 4.79 19.61
CA GLU A 115 1.68 6.00 18.83
C GLU A 115 0.76 5.99 17.60
N ILE A 116 0.76 4.87 16.87
CA ILE A 116 -0.11 4.66 15.70
C ILE A 116 -1.59 4.80 16.12
N SER A 117 -2.01 4.12 17.19
CA SER A 117 -3.39 4.19 17.70
C SER A 117 -3.79 5.61 18.10
N THR A 118 -2.89 6.37 18.73
CA THR A 118 -3.14 7.76 19.12
C THR A 118 -3.35 8.65 17.89
N PHE A 119 -2.52 8.47 16.86
CA PHE A 119 -2.66 9.18 15.59
C PHE A 119 -4.00 8.86 14.89
N PHE A 120 -4.37 7.59 14.75
CA PHE A 120 -5.62 7.23 14.07
C PHE A 120 -6.88 7.61 14.85
N LYS A 121 -6.80 7.67 16.19
CA LYS A 121 -7.86 8.23 17.03
C LYS A 121 -8.07 9.73 16.80
N SER A 122 -7.01 10.50 16.56
CA SER A 122 -7.13 11.96 16.38
C SER A 122 -7.76 12.33 15.04
N ILE A 123 -7.46 11.58 13.97
CA ILE A 123 -8.01 11.86 12.64
C ILE A 123 -9.36 11.15 12.37
N ASN A 124 -9.70 10.14 13.17
CA ASN A 124 -10.96 9.38 13.10
C ASN A 124 -11.27 8.86 11.68
N LYS A 125 -10.32 8.14 11.09
CA LYS A 125 -10.44 7.52 9.75
C LYS A 125 -10.18 6.02 9.82
N THR A 126 -10.89 5.28 8.98
CA THR A 126 -10.79 3.81 8.86
C THR A 126 -9.86 3.40 7.71
N PRO A 127 -9.38 2.14 7.67
CA PRO A 127 -8.49 1.67 6.60
C PRO A 127 -9.05 1.85 5.18
N ASP A 128 -10.34 1.57 4.96
CA ASP A 128 -11.01 1.76 3.67
C ASP A 128 -10.94 3.21 3.18
N TYR A 129 -11.00 4.20 4.09
CA TYR A 129 -10.89 5.60 3.71
C TYR A 129 -9.57 5.89 2.96
N PHE A 130 -8.44 5.36 3.43
CA PHE A 130 -7.15 5.60 2.80
C PHE A 130 -7.00 4.80 1.50
N PHE A 131 -7.27 3.50 1.55
CA PHE A 131 -7.13 2.62 0.40
C PHE A 131 -8.00 3.05 -0.78
N LEU A 132 -9.29 3.31 -0.54
CA LEU A 132 -10.22 3.64 -1.62
C LEU A 132 -9.94 5.02 -2.21
N ASN A 133 -9.59 6.03 -1.41
CA ASN A 133 -9.20 7.33 -1.97
C ASN A 133 -7.90 7.25 -2.78
N GLY A 134 -6.91 6.48 -2.32
CA GLY A 134 -5.67 6.24 -3.07
C GLY A 134 -5.92 5.57 -4.42
N PHE A 135 -6.91 4.68 -4.50
CA PHE A 135 -7.33 4.02 -5.73
C PHE A 135 -8.17 4.95 -6.63
N GLU A 136 -9.34 5.39 -6.17
CA GLU A 136 -10.35 6.08 -6.96
C GLU A 136 -9.85 7.41 -7.56
N LYS A 137 -8.99 8.13 -6.82
CA LYS A 137 -8.46 9.42 -7.26
C LYS A 137 -7.35 9.30 -8.29
N ASN A 138 -6.71 8.12 -8.38
CA ASN A 138 -5.53 7.92 -9.22
C ASN A 138 -5.78 6.94 -10.38
N ILE A 139 -6.76 6.04 -10.29
CA ILE A 139 -6.90 4.93 -11.25
C ILE A 139 -7.14 5.36 -12.72
N GLN A 140 -7.63 6.57 -12.96
CA GLN A 140 -7.77 7.10 -14.33
C GLN A 140 -6.48 7.75 -14.85
N LYS A 141 -5.58 8.17 -13.95
CA LYS A 141 -4.33 8.87 -14.27
C LYS A 141 -3.12 7.95 -14.25
N ASP A 142 -3.15 6.95 -13.37
CA ASP A 142 -2.04 6.06 -13.06
C ASP A 142 -2.58 4.64 -12.76
N ASN A 143 -2.21 3.69 -13.61
CA ASN A 143 -2.50 2.26 -13.44
C ASN A 143 -1.33 1.51 -12.79
N SER A 144 -0.46 2.22 -12.07
CA SER A 144 0.65 1.60 -11.36
C SER A 144 0.18 0.55 -10.37
N LYS A 145 1.05 -0.43 -10.13
CA LYS A 145 0.80 -1.53 -9.19
C LYS A 145 0.31 -1.04 -7.82
N ILE A 146 0.82 0.09 -7.32
CA ILE A 146 0.43 0.61 -6.01
C ILE A 146 -0.99 1.17 -5.98
N VAL A 147 -1.46 1.79 -7.08
CA VAL A 147 -2.85 2.22 -7.20
C VAL A 147 -3.75 0.99 -7.21
N LEU A 148 -3.40 -0.04 -7.99
CA LEU A 148 -4.15 -1.30 -8.05
C LEU A 148 -4.16 -2.04 -6.69
N ASP A 149 -3.02 -2.11 -6.01
CA ASP A 149 -2.93 -2.76 -4.70
C ASP A 149 -3.73 -1.98 -3.64
N ASN A 150 -3.83 -0.64 -3.72
CA ASN A 150 -4.77 0.14 -2.89
C ASN A 150 -6.23 -0.29 -3.12
N GLY A 151 -6.67 -0.41 -4.38
CA GLY A 151 -8.02 -0.87 -4.71
C GLY A 151 -8.29 -2.28 -4.19
N PHE A 152 -7.35 -3.19 -4.39
CA PHE A 152 -7.42 -4.55 -3.87
C PHE A 152 -7.54 -4.58 -2.34
N LEU A 153 -6.64 -3.90 -1.61
CA LEU A 153 -6.65 -3.87 -0.14
C LEU A 153 -7.92 -3.22 0.42
N GLY A 154 -8.40 -2.16 -0.22
CA GLY A 154 -9.68 -1.53 0.12
C GLY A 154 -10.84 -2.52 -0.02
N GLY A 155 -10.93 -3.22 -1.15
CA GLY A 155 -11.94 -4.25 -1.38
C GLY A 155 -11.86 -5.39 -0.35
N VAL A 156 -10.67 -5.88 -0.03
CA VAL A 156 -10.47 -6.92 1.01
C VAL A 156 -10.98 -6.45 2.36
N PHE A 157 -10.66 -5.20 2.76
CA PHE A 157 -11.15 -4.63 4.02
C PHE A 157 -12.68 -4.53 4.03
N LEU A 158 -13.30 -4.16 2.91
CA LEU A 158 -14.76 -4.12 2.77
C LEU A 158 -15.38 -5.52 2.96
N VAL A 159 -14.79 -6.58 2.37
CA VAL A 159 -15.24 -7.98 2.61
C VAL A 159 -15.12 -8.35 4.08
N MET A 160 -13.98 -8.07 4.71
CA MET A 160 -13.75 -8.41 6.12
C MET A 160 -14.68 -7.66 7.09
N THR A 161 -15.25 -6.53 6.67
CA THR A 161 -16.23 -5.75 7.43
C THR A 161 -17.66 -5.94 6.93
N SER A 162 -17.90 -7.01 6.16
CA SER A 162 -19.22 -7.42 5.64
C SER A 162 -19.92 -6.38 4.74
N LYS A 163 -19.15 -5.46 4.15
CA LYS A 163 -19.63 -4.49 3.14
C LYS A 163 -19.50 -5.09 1.73
N PHE A 164 -20.14 -6.25 1.51
CA PHE A 164 -19.89 -7.08 0.33
C PHE A 164 -20.22 -6.41 -1.00
N ASP A 165 -21.35 -5.72 -1.11
CA ASP A 165 -21.75 -5.04 -2.36
C ASP A 165 -20.71 -4.01 -2.82
N LYS A 166 -20.21 -3.21 -1.87
CA LYS A 166 -19.14 -2.23 -2.14
C LYS A 166 -17.84 -2.91 -2.53
N ALA A 167 -17.50 -4.04 -1.90
CA ALA A 167 -16.30 -4.79 -2.26
C ALA A 167 -16.39 -5.29 -3.72
N ILE A 168 -17.56 -5.80 -4.12
CA ILE A 168 -17.81 -6.27 -5.49
C ILE A 168 -17.69 -5.11 -6.48
N GLU A 169 -18.26 -3.94 -6.17
CA GLU A 169 -18.13 -2.74 -7.01
C GLU A 169 -16.66 -2.40 -7.28
N ILE A 170 -15.82 -2.37 -6.24
CA ILE A 170 -14.38 -2.11 -6.37
C ILE A 170 -13.69 -3.19 -7.20
N PHE A 171 -13.96 -4.47 -6.92
CA PHE A 171 -13.32 -5.59 -7.62
C PHE A 171 -13.77 -5.76 -9.08
N GLN A 172 -14.92 -5.22 -9.46
CA GLN A 172 -15.38 -5.19 -10.84
C GLN A 172 -14.76 -4.06 -11.67
N ASN A 173 -13.90 -3.24 -11.08
CA ASN A 173 -13.10 -2.29 -11.86
C ASN A 173 -12.28 -3.02 -12.92
N ARG A 174 -12.31 -2.53 -14.16
CA ARG A 174 -11.64 -3.15 -15.32
C ARG A 174 -10.14 -3.36 -15.13
N ASN A 175 -9.49 -2.56 -14.28
CA ASN A 175 -8.06 -2.67 -14.03
C ASN A 175 -7.71 -3.71 -12.94
N LEU A 176 -8.72 -4.27 -12.27
CA LEU A 176 -8.57 -5.23 -11.16
C LEU A 176 -9.18 -6.60 -11.48
N VAL A 177 -10.28 -6.64 -12.24
CA VAL A 177 -11.16 -7.81 -12.37
C VAL A 177 -10.47 -9.09 -12.88
N ASP A 178 -9.37 -8.95 -13.63
CA ASP A 178 -8.63 -10.09 -14.19
C ASP A 178 -7.52 -10.61 -13.26
N GLU A 179 -7.22 -9.91 -12.16
CA GLU A 179 -6.21 -10.32 -11.20
C GLU A 179 -6.71 -11.53 -10.38
N PRO A 180 -5.98 -12.65 -10.31
CA PRO A 180 -6.45 -13.86 -9.61
C PRO A 180 -6.82 -13.62 -8.13
N ARG A 181 -6.07 -12.74 -7.45
CA ARG A 181 -6.34 -12.35 -6.05
C ARG A 181 -7.69 -11.63 -5.94
N VAL A 182 -7.98 -10.72 -6.88
CA VAL A 182 -9.25 -9.99 -6.92
C VAL A 182 -10.40 -10.96 -7.16
N GLN A 183 -10.27 -11.87 -8.15
CA GLN A 183 -11.29 -12.87 -8.45
C GLN A 183 -11.62 -13.75 -7.24
N LEU A 184 -10.59 -14.21 -6.50
CA LEU A 184 -10.78 -14.99 -5.27
C LEU A 184 -11.56 -14.20 -4.20
N TRP A 185 -11.20 -12.94 -3.96
CA TRP A 185 -11.91 -12.12 -2.97
C TRP A 185 -13.31 -11.69 -3.41
N THR A 186 -13.55 -11.52 -4.71
CA THR A 186 -14.89 -11.34 -5.26
C THR A 186 -15.77 -12.55 -4.97
N ALA A 187 -15.23 -13.77 -5.08
CA ALA A 187 -15.98 -14.96 -4.71
C ALA A 187 -16.36 -14.97 -3.22
N PHE A 188 -15.44 -14.59 -2.33
CA PHE A 188 -15.75 -14.46 -0.90
C PHE A 188 -16.83 -13.41 -0.62
N ALA A 189 -16.84 -12.30 -1.36
CA ALA A 189 -17.90 -11.31 -1.25
C ALA A 189 -19.26 -11.88 -1.67
N PHE A 190 -19.34 -12.61 -2.79
CA PHE A 190 -20.58 -13.27 -3.21
C PHE A 190 -21.02 -14.38 -2.25
N LEU A 191 -20.09 -15.13 -1.64
CA LEU A 191 -20.44 -16.07 -0.56
C LEU A 191 -21.04 -15.34 0.64
N GLY A 192 -20.50 -14.18 1.02
CA GLY A 192 -21.05 -13.34 2.08
C GLY A 192 -22.49 -12.86 1.81
N LEU A 193 -22.87 -12.75 0.54
CA LEU A 193 -24.24 -12.45 0.08
C LEU A 193 -25.11 -13.71 -0.13
N ASN A 194 -24.63 -14.89 0.27
CA ASN A 194 -25.27 -16.19 0.01
C ASN A 194 -25.51 -16.48 -1.49
N ASN A 195 -24.74 -15.86 -2.39
CA ASN A 195 -24.85 -16.06 -3.84
C ASN A 195 -23.81 -17.08 -4.32
N LYS A 196 -24.14 -18.36 -4.15
CA LYS A 196 -23.23 -19.48 -4.43
C LYS A 196 -22.85 -19.61 -5.90
N ASP A 197 -23.76 -19.31 -6.81
CA ASP A 197 -23.51 -19.43 -8.25
C ASP A 197 -22.42 -18.47 -8.70
N PHE A 198 -22.53 -17.20 -8.31
CA PHE A 198 -21.49 -16.20 -8.61
C PHE A 198 -20.20 -16.45 -7.84
N ALA A 199 -20.28 -16.90 -6.59
CA ALA A 199 -19.10 -17.31 -5.85
C ALA A 199 -18.32 -18.41 -6.58
N ASN A 200 -18.99 -19.50 -6.97
CA ASN A 200 -18.39 -20.61 -7.69
C ASN A 200 -17.84 -20.17 -9.06
N LEU A 201 -18.53 -19.25 -9.77
CA LEU A 201 -18.01 -18.66 -11.01
C LEU A 201 -16.67 -17.95 -10.81
N PHE A 202 -16.57 -17.07 -9.81
CA PHE A 202 -15.34 -16.31 -9.55
C PHE A 202 -14.22 -17.17 -8.94
N LEU A 203 -14.56 -18.20 -8.16
CA LEU A 203 -13.59 -19.22 -7.72
C LEU A 203 -13.00 -19.98 -8.91
N ASP A 204 -13.86 -20.46 -9.82
CA ASP A 204 -13.42 -21.16 -11.03
C ASP A 204 -12.50 -20.25 -11.88
N LYS A 205 -12.83 -18.95 -12.00
CA LYS A 205 -11.97 -17.96 -12.66
C LYS A 205 -10.61 -17.84 -11.98
N ALA A 206 -10.58 -17.62 -10.67
CA ALA A 206 -9.33 -17.48 -9.91
C ALA A 206 -8.43 -18.72 -10.03
N CYS A 207 -9.01 -19.92 -9.91
CA CYS A 207 -8.29 -21.19 -9.93
C CYS A 207 -7.78 -21.58 -11.32
N LYS A 208 -8.47 -21.17 -12.38
CA LYS A 208 -8.06 -21.43 -13.77
C LYS A 208 -7.22 -20.28 -14.36
N ASN A 209 -6.98 -19.22 -13.60
CA ASN A 209 -6.24 -18.06 -14.09
C ASN A 209 -4.76 -18.41 -14.30
N PRO A 210 -4.19 -18.21 -15.51
CA PRO A 210 -2.79 -18.52 -15.79
C PRO A 210 -1.79 -17.71 -14.95
N LEU A 211 -2.21 -16.55 -14.44
CA LEU A 211 -1.40 -15.67 -13.59
C LEU A 211 -1.48 -16.03 -12.09
N ALA A 212 -2.24 -17.07 -11.72
CA ALA A 212 -2.38 -17.48 -10.33
C ALA A 212 -1.01 -17.85 -9.72
N ASN A 213 -0.69 -17.21 -8.59
CA ASN A 213 0.50 -17.53 -7.82
C ASN A 213 0.35 -18.86 -7.06
N GLN A 214 1.43 -19.32 -6.42
CA GLN A 214 1.43 -20.60 -5.71
C GLN A 214 0.41 -20.67 -4.56
N ASN A 215 0.17 -19.56 -3.87
CA ASN A 215 -0.79 -19.53 -2.76
C ASN A 215 -2.22 -19.79 -3.25
N ILE A 216 -2.61 -19.19 -4.37
CA ILE A 216 -3.93 -19.41 -4.97
C ILE A 216 -4.02 -20.83 -5.54
N LYS A 217 -2.96 -21.31 -6.21
CA LYS A 217 -2.91 -22.69 -6.72
C LYS A 217 -3.06 -23.71 -5.60
N ASN A 218 -2.38 -23.50 -4.46
CA ASN A 218 -2.49 -24.35 -3.28
C ASN A 218 -3.91 -24.31 -2.70
N PHE A 219 -4.48 -23.12 -2.54
CA PHE A 219 -5.87 -22.96 -2.11
C PHE A 219 -6.85 -23.73 -3.00
N CYS A 220 -6.65 -23.71 -4.31
CA CYS A 220 -7.49 -24.43 -5.28
C CYS A 220 -7.25 -25.95 -5.30
N ALA A 221 -6.04 -26.40 -4.93
CA ALA A 221 -5.66 -27.82 -4.90
C ALA A 221 -6.13 -28.53 -3.62
N ASP A 222 -6.19 -27.82 -2.50
CA ASP A 222 -6.74 -28.33 -1.24
C ASP A 222 -8.26 -28.48 -1.34
N LYS A 223 -8.68 -29.62 -1.93
CA LYS A 223 -10.06 -30.13 -2.12
C LYS A 223 -11.15 -29.17 -1.66
N PHE A 224 -11.34 -28.09 -2.40
CA PHE A 224 -12.51 -27.24 -2.25
C PHE A 224 -13.72 -28.03 -2.77
N LYS A 225 -14.56 -28.53 -1.86
CA LYS A 225 -15.90 -28.96 -2.25
C LYS A 225 -16.66 -27.68 -2.63
N ARG A 226 -17.06 -27.57 -3.91
CA ARG A 226 -17.92 -26.50 -4.41
C ARG A 226 -19.09 -26.27 -3.43
N TYR A 227 -19.34 -25.00 -3.07
CA TYR A 227 -20.33 -24.62 -2.04
C TYR A 227 -21.75 -24.60 -2.57
#